data_AF-A0A969GCK0-F1
#
_entry.id   AF-A0A969GCK0-F1
#
_cell.length_a   1.000
_cell.length_b   1.000
_cell.length_c   1.000
_cell.angle_alpha   90.00
_cell.angle_beta   90.00
_cell.angle_gamma   90.00
#
_symmetry.space_group_name_H-M   'P 1'
#
loop_
_entity.id
_entity.type
_entity.pdbx_description
1 polymer ?
#
loop_
_entity_poly.entity_id
_entity_poly.type
_entity_poly.pdbx_seq_one_letter_code
_entity_poly.pdbx_strand_id
1 'polypeptide(L)'
;MKKGGFRLQHIEIYNWGTFDEKIWTLHPNGKNSLLTGANGSGKTTLVDAIITLLVPPNKRHYNQSSGAESKRERNEKTYVQGAYTRVQSEGGLGAKTKYLRTKDDFSILFRCFL
;
A
#
# COMPACT_ATOMS: atom_id res chain seq x y z
N MET A 1 -4.32 17.89 27.60
CA MET A 1 -4.97 16.59 27.84
C MET A 1 -4.33 15.52 26.96
N LYS A 2 -3.88 14.41 27.54
CA LYS A 2 -3.45 13.23 26.79
C LYS A 2 -4.69 12.65 26.10
N LYS A 3 -4.73 12.65 24.77
CA LYS A 3 -5.84 12.02 24.04
C LYS A 3 -5.71 10.50 24.22
N GLY A 4 -6.75 9.82 24.70
CA GLY A 4 -6.75 8.36 24.83
C GLY A 4 -6.64 7.63 23.49
N GLY A 5 -6.29 6.34 23.57
CA GLY A 5 -6.17 5.39 22.44
C GLY A 5 -4.78 5.28 21.83
N PHE A 6 -4.57 4.26 20.99
CA PHE A 6 -3.34 4.07 20.21
C PHE A 6 -3.30 5.02 19.02
N ARG A 7 -2.26 5.84 18.92
CA ARG A 7 -2.15 6.89 17.90
C ARG A 7 -0.85 6.76 17.12
N LEU A 8 -0.97 6.74 15.79
CA LEU A 8 0.17 6.62 14.90
C LEU A 8 1.08 7.85 15.07
N GLN A 9 2.31 7.64 15.49
CA GLN A 9 3.31 8.70 15.63
C GLN A 9 4.10 8.88 14.35
N HIS A 10 4.49 7.75 13.75
CA HIS A 10 5.43 7.70 12.66
C HIS A 10 5.30 6.37 11.89
N ILE A 11 5.51 6.42 10.58
CA ILE A 11 5.54 5.27 9.68
C ILE A 11 6.62 5.46 8.61
N GLU A 12 7.32 4.37 8.30
CA GLU A 12 8.30 4.27 7.23
C GLU A 12 7.93 3.15 6.26
N ILE A 13 8.09 3.43 4.98
CA ILE A 13 7.70 2.54 3.89
C ILE A 13 8.84 2.45 2.89
N TYR A 14 9.27 1.23 2.61
CA TYR A 14 10.23 0.91 1.56
C TYR A 14 9.66 -0.19 0.68
N ASN A 15 9.72 0.01 -0.65
CA ASN A 15 9.37 -1.00 -1.66
C ASN A 15 7.97 -1.61 -1.51
N TRP A 16 6.94 -0.82 -1.20
CA TRP A 16 5.56 -1.30 -1.03
C TRP A 16 4.61 -0.67 -2.04
N GLY A 17 3.94 -1.49 -2.85
CA GLY A 17 3.13 -1.02 -3.97
C GLY A 17 3.96 -0.15 -4.91
N THR A 18 3.54 1.08 -5.16
CA THR A 18 4.27 2.04 -6.00
C THR A 18 5.30 2.88 -5.24
N PHE A 19 5.43 2.71 -3.92
CA PHE A 19 6.55 3.28 -3.17
C PHE A 19 7.80 2.42 -3.45
N ASP A 20 8.86 3.03 -3.99
CA ASP A 20 9.98 2.30 -4.56
C ASP A 20 11.32 2.99 -4.32
N GLU A 21 12.38 2.18 -4.17
CA GLU A 21 13.81 2.55 -4.09
C GLU A 21 14.21 3.66 -3.09
N LYS A 22 13.29 4.04 -2.20
CA LYS A 22 13.48 5.09 -1.19
C LYS A 22 12.62 4.80 0.03
N ILE A 23 13.12 5.21 1.20
CA ILE A 23 12.34 5.21 2.44
C ILE A 23 11.42 6.43 2.44
N TRP A 24 10.11 6.18 2.43
CA TRP A 24 9.07 7.18 2.54
C TRP A 24 8.62 7.27 3.99
N THR A 25 8.68 8.47 4.55
CA THR A 25 8.41 8.70 5.97
C THR A 25 7.24 9.65 6.16
N LEU A 26 6.34 9.33 7.08
CA LEU A 26 5.24 10.19 7.51
C LEU A 26 5.24 10.31 9.04
N HIS A 27 5.01 11.53 9.55
CA HIS A 27 4.91 11.82 10.98
C HIS A 27 3.53 12.41 11.33
N PRO A 28 2.49 11.59 11.54
CA PRO A 28 1.20 12.08 12.01
C PRO A 28 1.25 12.67 13.44
N ASN A 29 2.27 12.32 14.23
CA ASN A 29 2.48 12.81 15.60
C ASN A 29 1.25 12.61 16.51
N GLY A 30 0.51 11.52 16.28
CA GLY A 30 -0.73 11.19 16.97
C GLY A 30 -1.91 12.15 16.74
N LYS A 31 -1.79 13.06 15.76
CA LYS A 31 -2.84 14.00 15.36
C LYS A 31 -3.67 13.42 14.21
N ASN A 32 -4.71 14.15 13.82
CA ASN A 32 -5.47 13.83 12.62
C ASN A 32 -4.63 14.21 11.40
N SER A 33 -4.59 13.34 10.40
CA SER A 33 -3.89 13.59 9.14
C SER A 33 -4.85 13.47 7.97
N LEU A 34 -4.77 14.41 7.03
CA LEU A 34 -5.51 14.38 5.78
C LEU A 34 -4.60 13.83 4.68
N LEU A 35 -5.00 12.71 4.08
CA LEU A 35 -4.30 12.13 2.93
C LEU A 35 -5.00 12.57 1.64
N THR A 36 -4.34 13.46 0.88
CA THR A 36 -4.86 14.03 -0.37
C THR A 36 -3.88 13.81 -1.53
N GLY A 37 -4.35 13.96 -2.76
CA GLY A 37 -3.59 13.73 -3.99
C GLY A 37 -4.47 13.21 -5.13
N ALA A 38 -3.94 13.20 -6.36
CA ALA A 38 -4.64 12.75 -7.56
C ALA A 38 -5.01 11.25 -7.52
N ASN A 39 -5.92 10.81 -8.40
CA ASN A 39 -6.20 9.38 -8.57
C ASN A 39 -4.93 8.65 -9.02
N GLY A 40 -4.68 7.47 -8.46
CA GLY A 40 -3.45 6.71 -8.72
C GLY A 40 -2.20 7.20 -7.97
N SER A 41 -2.27 8.24 -7.14
CA SER A 41 -1.11 8.80 -6.42
C SER A 41 -0.60 7.97 -5.24
N GLY A 42 -1.10 6.73 -5.04
CA GLY A 42 -0.65 5.84 -3.96
C GLY A 42 -1.31 6.05 -2.58
N LYS A 43 -2.38 6.84 -2.47
CA LYS A 43 -3.10 7.05 -1.19
C LYS A 43 -3.62 5.75 -0.58
N THR A 44 -4.37 4.96 -1.35
CA THR A 44 -4.88 3.66 -0.89
C THR A 44 -3.74 2.69 -0.59
N THR A 45 -2.65 2.72 -1.36
CA THR A 45 -1.43 1.93 -1.11
C THR A 45 -0.82 2.23 0.27
N LEU A 46 -0.77 3.50 0.67
CA LEU A 46 -0.30 3.92 1.99
C LEU A 46 -1.22 3.40 3.10
N VAL A 47 -2.54 3.52 2.92
CA VAL A 47 -3.52 2.99 3.88
C VAL A 47 -3.40 1.47 4.02
N ASP A 48 -3.25 0.77 2.90
CA ASP A 48 -3.06 -0.69 2.85
C ASP A 48 -1.75 -1.12 3.54
N ALA A 49 -0.69 -0.30 3.48
CA ALA A 49 0.53 -0.53 4.24
C ALA A 49 0.27 -0.52 5.76
N ILE A 50 -0.49 0.46 6.24
CA ILE A 50 -0.88 0.58 7.65
C ILE A 50 -1.75 -0.62 8.06
N ILE A 51 -2.74 -0.99 7.24
CA ILE A 51 -3.62 -2.15 7.47
C ILE A 51 -2.81 -3.44 7.53
N THR A 52 -1.82 -3.62 6.64
CA THR A 52 -0.95 -4.81 6.63
C THR A 52 -0.30 -5.03 7.98
N LEU A 53 0.20 -3.95 8.60
CA LEU A 53 0.80 -4.06 9.91
C LEU A 53 -0.25 -4.28 11.03
N LEU A 54 -1.50 -3.82 10.88
CA LEU A 54 -2.54 -3.86 11.94
C LEU A 54 -3.35 -5.16 11.95
N VAL A 55 -3.58 -5.75 10.77
CA VAL A 55 -4.56 -6.81 10.56
C VAL A 55 -3.83 -8.11 10.25
N PRO A 56 -4.21 -9.27 10.84
CA PRO A 56 -3.61 -10.56 10.51
C PRO A 56 -3.80 -10.93 9.03
N PRO A 57 -2.85 -11.62 8.38
CA PRO A 57 -2.87 -11.91 6.94
C PRO A 57 -4.17 -12.49 6.40
N ASN A 58 -4.79 -13.44 7.13
CA ASN A 58 -6.03 -14.10 6.73
C ASN A 58 -7.28 -13.21 6.78
N LYS A 59 -7.18 -12.00 7.35
CA LYS A 59 -8.27 -11.01 7.45
C LYS A 59 -7.97 -9.73 6.65
N ARG A 60 -6.84 -9.65 5.94
CA ARG A 60 -6.46 -8.45 5.16
C ARG A 60 -7.23 -8.37 3.86
N HIS A 61 -7.89 -7.25 3.64
CA HIS A 61 -8.60 -6.94 2.40
C HIS A 61 -8.00 -5.65 1.86
N TYR A 62 -7.36 -5.71 0.69
CA TYR A 62 -6.68 -4.58 0.09
C TYR A 62 -7.56 -3.85 -0.93
N ASN A 63 -7.30 -2.55 -1.11
CA ASN A 63 -7.96 -1.72 -2.12
C ASN A 63 -9.50 -1.76 -2.09
N GLN A 64 -10.10 -1.83 -0.90
CA GLN A 64 -11.56 -1.90 -0.74
C GLN A 64 -12.30 -0.66 -1.29
N SER A 65 -11.60 0.46 -1.49
CA SER A 65 -12.18 1.71 -2.00
C SER A 65 -12.69 1.63 -3.45
N SER A 66 -12.29 0.64 -4.24
CA SER A 66 -12.61 0.59 -5.68
C SER A 66 -13.92 -0.12 -6.04
N GLY A 67 -14.73 -0.57 -5.08
CA GLY A 67 -16.08 -1.14 -5.32
C GLY A 67 -16.13 -2.45 -6.13
N ALA A 68 -14.99 -2.98 -6.56
CA ALA A 68 -14.89 -4.23 -7.29
C ALA A 68 -14.85 -5.42 -6.32
N GLU A 69 -16.01 -6.01 -6.01
CA GLU A 69 -16.10 -7.29 -5.29
C GLU A 69 -15.57 -8.47 -6.12
N SER A 70 -15.40 -8.29 -7.43
CA SER A 70 -15.05 -9.32 -8.39
C SER A 70 -13.57 -9.24 -8.79
N LYS A 71 -12.83 -10.27 -8.36
CA LYS A 71 -11.37 -10.53 -8.50
C LYS A 71 -10.48 -9.76 -7.52
N ARG A 72 -9.90 -10.52 -6.58
CA ARG A 72 -8.75 -10.12 -5.74
C ARG A 72 -7.52 -9.86 -6.61
N GLU A 73 -7.51 -8.75 -7.34
CA GLU A 73 -6.36 -8.33 -8.16
C GLU A 73 -5.18 -7.87 -7.30
N ARG A 74 -5.43 -7.55 -6.02
CA ARG A 74 -4.43 -7.09 -5.06
C ARG A 74 -4.32 -8.07 -3.89
N ASN A 75 -3.10 -8.52 -3.63
CA ASN A 75 -2.70 -9.28 -2.46
C ASN A 75 -1.32 -8.78 -1.98
N GLU A 76 -0.87 -9.26 -0.83
CA GLU A 76 0.40 -8.85 -0.22
C GLU A 76 1.58 -8.99 -1.19
N LYS A 77 1.66 -10.10 -1.93
CA LYS A 77 2.70 -10.32 -2.95
C LYS A 77 2.66 -9.26 -4.05
N THR A 78 1.49 -8.87 -4.54
CA THR A 78 1.39 -7.79 -5.55
C THR A 78 1.81 -6.43 -5.02
N TYR A 79 1.67 -6.17 -3.71
CA TYR A 79 2.23 -4.96 -3.10
C TYR A 79 3.74 -5.07 -2.95
N VAL A 80 4.26 -6.20 -2.46
CA VAL A 80 5.71 -6.42 -2.32
C VAL A 80 6.40 -6.23 -3.67
N GLN A 81 5.89 -6.85 -4.73
CA GLN A 81 6.47 -6.75 -6.07
C GLN A 81 6.13 -5.44 -6.81
N GLY A 82 5.27 -4.60 -6.24
CA GLY A 82 4.89 -3.32 -6.84
C GLY A 82 4.15 -3.45 -8.17
N ALA A 83 3.07 -4.22 -8.19
CA ALA A 83 2.25 -4.39 -9.39
C ALA A 83 1.64 -3.05 -9.87
N TYR A 84 1.88 -2.67 -11.12
CA TYR A 84 1.34 -1.45 -11.73
C TYR A 84 1.01 -1.68 -13.21
N THR A 85 -0.07 -1.01 -13.68
CA THR A 85 -0.54 -1.03 -15.08
C THR A 85 -0.97 -2.39 -15.65
N ARG A 86 -2.00 -2.35 -16.50
CA ARG A 86 -2.38 -3.40 -17.43
C ARG A 86 -2.01 -2.93 -18.84
N VAL A 87 -0.90 -3.41 -19.40
CA VAL A 87 -0.54 -3.05 -20.78
C VAL A 87 -1.44 -3.86 -21.72
N GLN A 88 -2.22 -3.18 -22.56
CA GLN A 88 -2.83 -3.82 -23.72
C GLN A 88 -1.72 -4.08 -24.73
N SER A 89 -1.45 -5.35 -25.01
CA SER A 89 -0.54 -5.75 -26.08
C SER A 89 -1.13 -5.29 -27.42
N GLU A 90 -0.33 -4.72 -28.33
CA GLU A 90 -0.68 -4.32 -29.71
C GLU A 90 -1.07 -5.51 -30.65
N GLY A 91 -1.60 -6.60 -30.09
CA GLY A 91 -1.92 -7.83 -30.83
C GLY A 91 -3.03 -8.68 -30.21
N GLY A 92 -3.95 -8.07 -29.44
CA GLY A 92 -5.22 -8.72 -29.09
C GLY A 92 -5.18 -9.79 -27.99
N LEU A 93 -4.08 -9.94 -27.24
CA LEU A 93 -4.01 -10.93 -26.16
C LEU A 93 -3.66 -10.28 -24.82
N GLY A 94 -4.71 -9.98 -24.05
CA GLY A 94 -4.69 -9.86 -22.60
C GLY A 94 -3.94 -8.67 -21.99
N ALA A 95 -4.55 -8.06 -20.98
CA ALA A 95 -3.89 -7.09 -20.12
C ALA A 95 -2.80 -7.76 -19.27
N LYS A 96 -1.52 -7.46 -19.52
CA LYS A 96 -0.41 -7.96 -18.68
C LYS A 96 -0.09 -6.98 -17.55
N THR A 97 0.00 -7.50 -16.32
CA THR A 97 0.44 -6.76 -15.12
C THR A 97 1.96 -6.59 -15.14
N LYS A 98 2.45 -5.36 -15.00
CA LYS A 98 3.88 -5.09 -14.78
C LYS A 98 4.17 -4.98 -13.28
N TYR A 99 5.42 -5.22 -12.92
CA TYR A 99 5.92 -5.19 -11.54
C TYR A 99 7.15 -4.31 -11.49
N LEU A 100 7.27 -3.48 -10.45
CA LEU A 100 8.47 -2.69 -10.19
C LEU A 100 9.62 -3.56 -9.69
N ARG A 101 9.29 -4.69 -9.05
CA ARG A 101 10.23 -5.52 -8.31
C ARG A 101 10.04 -7.01 -8.62
N THR A 102 11.10 -7.77 -8.39
CA THR A 102 11.19 -9.21 -8.60
C THR A 102 10.81 -9.97 -7.32
N LYS A 103 11.18 -11.25 -7.22
CA LYS A 103 11.01 -12.04 -5.97
C LYS A 103 12.19 -11.89 -5.02
N ASP A 104 13.31 -11.36 -5.52
CA ASP A 104 14.56 -11.21 -4.76
C ASP A 104 14.60 -9.88 -4.01
N ASP A 105 13.67 -8.98 -4.34
CA ASP A 105 13.46 -7.71 -3.65
C ASP A 105 12.59 -7.89 -2.40
N PHE A 106 12.79 -7.01 -1.41
CA PHE A 106 12.03 -6.99 -0.18
C PHE A 106 11.34 -5.65 0.04
N SER A 107 10.29 -5.67 0.87
CA SER A 107 9.59 -4.49 1.36
C SER A 107 9.78 -4.35 2.86
N ILE A 108 9.87 -3.11 3.34
CA ILE A 108 9.87 -2.82 4.79
C ILE A 108 8.70 -1.91 5.09
N LEU A 109 7.91 -2.31 6.09
CA LEU A 109 6.87 -1.49 6.69
C LEU A 109 7.17 -1.38 8.18
N PHE A 110 7.44 -0.16 8.67
CA PHE A 110 7.72 0.11 10.08
C PHE A 110 6.77 1.17 10.61
N ARG A 111 6.34 1.06 11.87
CA ARG A 111 5.46 2.06 12.50
C ARG A 111 5.65 2.14 14.00
N CYS A 112 5.34 3.31 14.56
CA CYS A 112 5.25 3.54 16.00
C CYS A 112 3.85 4.04 16.39
N PHE A 113 3.25 3.40 17.40
CA PHE A 113 2.04 3.87 18.08
C PHE A 113 2.37 4.27 19.51
N LEU A 114 1.77 5.36 19.99
CA LEU A 114 1.79 5.79 21.39
C LEU A 114 0.37 6.06 21.89
#